data_AF-Q5BWJ9-F1
#
_entry.id   AF-Q5BWJ9-F1
#
_cell.length_a   1.000
_cell.length_b   1.000
_cell.length_c   1.000
_cell.angle_alpha   90.00
_cell.angle_beta   90.00
_cell.angle_gamma   90.00
#
_symmetry.space_group_name_H-M   'P 1'
#
loop_
_entity.id
_entity.type
_entity.pdbx_description
1 polymer ?
#
loop_
_entity_poly.entity_id
_entity_poly.type
_entity_poly.pdbx_seq_one_letter_code
_entity_poly.pdbx_strand_id
1 'polypeptide(L)'
;QVKQNASGDVLPTLLIACGTRISRLPSSLRGISHFWLTAWGHDAVVVDSVSFLTTVNDMLLSSPVLIQAIESYYFEETLSQRYIPLPMSKEFLQSSSNHMPEFMKHITKIINLNYVTGYIIVLAPTNKCEYDRSVTTLASEDQISLSDSTDSVSQNDQPKNEYTPRKKVVLMESELLTIMNENKPIYFITLRLGLPIFNVELNRAVCAQISSQNLLSTTNRDHLEATNHLLVKGLTQFIFNDCLGLLPNQNECSYSTLVTSSGGNFPNTWPLPTKSIICANGTLSFIETILMP
;
A
#
# COMPACT_ATOMS: atom_id res chain seq x y z
N GLN A 1 -5.23 -30.26 0.29
CA GLN A 1 -4.93 -28.86 -0.10
C GLN A 1 -5.96 -27.97 0.59
N VAL A 2 -5.55 -27.26 1.63
CA VAL A 2 -6.46 -26.36 2.35
C VAL A 2 -6.56 -25.10 1.51
N LYS A 3 -7.73 -24.85 0.92
CA LYS A 3 -8.12 -23.56 0.37
C LYS A 3 -8.08 -22.57 1.53
N GLN A 4 -6.97 -21.86 1.70
CA GLN A 4 -6.99 -20.64 2.50
C GLN A 4 -7.73 -19.61 1.65
N ASN A 5 -9.07 -19.68 1.68
CA ASN A 5 -9.87 -18.52 1.35
C ASN A 5 -9.39 -17.44 2.31
N ALA A 6 -8.71 -16.41 1.80
CA ALA A 6 -8.51 -15.19 2.57
C ALA A 6 -9.92 -14.75 2.97
N SER A 7 -10.31 -14.98 4.22
CA SER A 7 -11.66 -14.68 4.67
C SER A 7 -11.67 -13.18 4.96
N GLY A 8 -11.79 -12.38 3.90
CA GLY A 8 -11.80 -10.93 3.93
C GLY A 8 -11.14 -10.34 2.68
N ASP A 9 -11.66 -9.21 2.23
CA ASP A 9 -11.14 -8.42 1.11
C ASP A 9 -9.83 -7.69 1.47
N VAL A 10 -9.04 -8.20 2.43
CA VAL A 10 -7.85 -7.54 3.00
C VAL A 10 -6.75 -8.58 3.18
N LEU A 11 -5.56 -8.26 2.65
CA LEU A 11 -4.39 -9.12 2.85
C LEU A 11 -3.84 -9.00 4.29
N PRO A 12 -3.27 -10.09 4.85
CA PRO A 12 -2.77 -10.05 6.21
C PRO A 12 -1.65 -9.01 6.39
N THR A 13 -1.70 -8.30 7.52
CA THR A 13 -0.75 -7.26 7.89
C THR A 13 -0.30 -7.46 9.33
N LEU A 14 0.99 -7.32 9.61
CA LEU A 14 1.58 -7.47 10.93
C LEU A 14 2.36 -6.21 11.28
N LEU A 15 2.24 -5.74 12.52
CA LEU A 15 3.14 -4.75 13.07
C LEU A 15 3.94 -5.42 14.18
N ILE A 16 5.26 -5.50 14.00
CA ILE A 16 6.15 -6.20 14.91
C ILE A 16 6.99 -5.19 15.68
N ALA A 17 7.01 -5.31 17.00
CA ALA A 17 7.80 -4.47 17.87
C ALA A 17 9.31 -4.75 17.70
N CYS A 18 10.11 -3.69 17.85
CA CYS A 18 11.57 -3.74 17.77
C CYS A 18 12.15 -4.81 18.72
N GLY A 19 13.22 -5.49 18.30
CA GLY A 19 13.90 -6.54 19.06
C GLY A 19 13.23 -7.92 19.01
N THR A 20 12.07 -8.05 18.37
CA THR A 20 11.41 -9.35 18.18
C THR A 20 12.16 -10.16 17.13
N ARG A 21 12.51 -11.41 17.44
CA ARG A 21 13.09 -12.35 16.46
C ARG A 21 12.00 -13.22 15.86
N ILE A 22 11.83 -13.16 14.54
CA ILE A 22 10.90 -14.01 13.78
C ILE A 22 11.65 -15.24 13.27
N SER A 23 11.36 -16.41 13.83
CA SER A 23 11.99 -17.67 13.42
C SER A 23 11.27 -18.36 12.25
N ARG A 24 9.97 -18.08 12.09
CA ARG A 24 9.08 -18.75 11.13
C ARG A 24 8.02 -17.78 10.62
N LEU A 25 7.60 -17.99 9.38
CA LEU A 25 6.49 -17.24 8.80
C LEU A 25 5.16 -17.67 9.47
N PRO A 26 4.38 -16.72 10.01
CA PRO A 26 3.04 -16.98 10.55
C PRO A 26 2.14 -17.69 9.55
N SER A 27 1.22 -18.53 10.04
CA SER A 27 0.34 -19.35 9.18
C SER A 27 -0.57 -18.53 8.26
N SER A 28 -0.91 -17.30 8.66
CA SER A 28 -1.68 -16.32 7.89
C SER A 28 -0.92 -15.77 6.69
N LEU A 29 0.42 -15.74 6.74
CA LEU A 29 1.28 -15.25 5.65
C LEU A 29 1.79 -16.38 4.74
N ARG A 30 1.37 -17.63 4.97
CA ARG A 30 1.79 -18.75 4.11
C ARG A 30 1.25 -18.57 2.69
N GLY A 31 2.09 -18.85 1.70
CA GLY A 31 1.76 -18.72 0.28
C GLY A 31 1.78 -17.30 -0.26
N ILE A 32 2.13 -16.31 0.55
CA ILE A 32 2.47 -14.97 0.08
C ILE A 32 3.84 -15.01 -0.60
N SER A 33 3.93 -14.44 -1.81
CA SER A 33 5.16 -14.41 -2.62
C SER A 33 6.02 -13.19 -2.31
N HIS A 34 5.40 -12.03 -2.09
CA HIS A 34 6.06 -10.76 -1.83
C HIS A 34 5.41 -9.99 -0.68
N PHE A 35 6.23 -9.20 0.00
CA PHE A 35 5.87 -8.41 1.17
C PHE A 35 6.36 -6.97 1.02
N TRP A 36 5.60 -6.01 1.54
CA TRP A 36 6.14 -4.70 1.91
C TRP A 36 6.61 -4.73 3.36
N LEU A 37 7.88 -4.38 3.56
CA LEU A 37 8.46 -4.14 4.87
C LEU A 37 8.67 -2.64 5.05
N THR A 38 7.98 -2.04 6.00
CA THR A 38 8.11 -0.62 6.33
C THR A 38 8.70 -0.50 7.74
N ALA A 39 9.98 -0.15 7.82
CA ALA A 39 10.59 0.24 9.08
C ALA A 39 9.94 1.53 9.59
N TRP A 40 9.83 1.67 10.90
CA TRP A 40 9.19 2.84 11.51
C TRP A 40 9.87 4.14 11.07
N GLY A 41 9.11 5.05 10.45
CA GLY A 41 9.64 6.32 9.92
C GLY A 41 10.40 6.23 8.60
N HIS A 42 10.42 5.07 7.94
CA HIS A 42 11.08 4.86 6.65
C HIS A 42 10.10 4.44 5.56
N ASP A 43 10.56 4.50 4.30
CA ASP A 43 9.82 3.99 3.16
C ASP A 43 9.78 2.47 3.13
N ALA A 44 8.75 1.93 2.46
CA ALA A 44 8.56 0.49 2.33
C ALA A 44 9.53 -0.12 1.31
N VAL A 45 10.07 -1.29 1.64
CA VAL A 45 10.88 -2.12 0.73
C VAL A 45 10.08 -3.37 0.34
N VAL A 46 10.14 -3.75 -0.94
CA VAL A 46 9.56 -5.01 -1.43
C VAL A 46 10.55 -6.14 -1.21
N VAL A 47 10.09 -7.22 -0.58
CA VAL A 47 10.91 -8.38 -0.26
C VAL A 47 10.19 -9.65 -0.68
N ASP A 48 10.92 -10.58 -1.29
CA ASP A 48 10.39 -11.90 -1.66
C ASP A 48 10.29 -12.84 -0.46
N SER A 49 9.50 -13.90 -0.59
CA SER A 49 9.30 -14.87 0.49
C SER A 49 10.55 -15.63 0.95
N VAL A 50 11.59 -15.74 0.10
CA VAL A 50 12.84 -16.44 0.40
C VAL A 50 13.75 -15.58 1.26
N SER A 51 13.83 -14.27 0.98
CA SER A 51 14.64 -13.29 1.72
C SER A 51 13.88 -12.62 2.87
N PHE A 52 12.60 -12.94 3.05
CA PHE A 52 11.73 -12.34 4.07
C PHE A 52 12.31 -12.40 5.48
N LEU A 53 12.64 -13.59 5.98
CA LEU A 53 13.06 -13.78 7.37
C LEU A 53 14.39 -13.09 7.68
N THR A 54 15.33 -13.08 6.73
CA THR A 54 16.62 -12.41 6.93
C THR A 54 16.44 -10.90 6.97
N THR A 55 15.69 -10.34 6.03
CA THR A 55 15.49 -8.89 5.91
C THR A 55 14.68 -8.34 7.07
N VAL A 56 13.58 -9.00 7.44
CA VAL A 56 12.73 -8.52 8.55
C VAL A 56 13.45 -8.58 9.89
N ASN A 57 14.22 -9.64 10.16
CA ASN A 57 14.96 -9.75 11.42
C ASN A 57 16.06 -8.68 11.52
N ASP A 58 16.72 -8.34 10.42
CA ASP A 58 17.72 -7.27 10.38
C ASP A 58 17.08 -5.89 10.67
N MET A 59 15.95 -5.58 10.00
CA MET A 59 15.20 -4.35 10.26
C MET A 59 14.72 -4.26 11.72
N LEU A 60 14.28 -5.38 12.30
CA LEU A 60 13.80 -5.46 13.68
C LEU A 60 14.89 -5.26 14.74
N LEU A 61 16.18 -5.29 14.38
CA LEU A 61 17.27 -4.93 15.29
C LEU A 61 17.28 -3.42 15.60
N SER A 62 16.73 -2.59 14.72
CA SER A 62 16.84 -1.13 14.79
C SER A 62 15.49 -0.43 14.93
N SER A 63 14.41 -1.01 14.43
CA SER A 63 13.09 -0.35 14.44
C SER A 63 11.93 -1.36 14.46
N PRO A 64 10.74 -0.96 14.94
CA PRO A 64 9.51 -1.70 14.66
C PRO A 64 9.25 -1.77 13.15
N VAL A 65 8.66 -2.87 12.69
CA VAL A 65 8.43 -3.12 11.27
C VAL A 65 6.96 -3.44 11.01
N LEU A 66 6.36 -2.69 10.09
CA LEU A 66 5.07 -3.04 9.48
C LEU A 66 5.31 -3.94 8.28
N ILE A 67 4.70 -5.11 8.30
CA ILE A 67 4.79 -6.18 7.30
C ILE A 67 3.43 -6.30 6.63
N GLN A 68 3.36 -6.07 5.33
CA GLN A 68 2.13 -6.19 4.56
C GLN A 68 2.31 -7.22 3.46
N ALA A 69 1.41 -8.18 3.36
CA ALA A 69 1.37 -9.05 2.19
C ALA A 69 0.89 -8.27 0.97
N ILE A 70 1.55 -8.44 -0.18
CA ILE A 70 1.19 -7.72 -1.42
C ILE A 70 0.84 -8.64 -2.59
N GLU A 71 1.32 -9.89 -2.59
CA GLU A 71 1.05 -10.86 -3.65
C GLU A 71 1.04 -12.28 -3.09
N SER A 72 0.19 -13.17 -3.64
CA SER A 72 0.05 -14.56 -3.19
C SER A 72 0.11 -15.54 -4.36
N TYR A 73 0.75 -16.69 -4.13
CA TYR A 73 0.77 -17.82 -5.07
C TYR A 73 -0.60 -18.49 -5.25
N TYR A 74 -1.55 -18.25 -4.33
CA TYR A 74 -2.85 -18.91 -4.34
C TYR A 74 -3.93 -18.22 -5.19
N PHE A 75 -3.65 -17.04 -5.75
CA PHE A 75 -4.63 -16.37 -6.60
C PHE A 75 -4.68 -17.05 -7.98
N GLU A 76 -5.78 -17.75 -8.26
CA GLU A 76 -6.03 -18.47 -9.54
C GLU A 76 -6.34 -17.52 -10.71
N GLU A 77 -6.85 -16.32 -10.42
CA GLU A 77 -7.10 -15.28 -11.42
C GLU A 77 -5.85 -14.42 -11.67
N THR A 78 -5.75 -13.81 -12.86
CA THR A 78 -4.76 -12.78 -13.18
C THR A 78 -5.06 -11.49 -12.42
N LEU A 79 -4.97 -11.55 -11.09
CA LEU A 79 -5.00 -10.40 -10.22
C LEU A 79 -3.64 -9.72 -10.31
N SER A 80 -3.66 -8.41 -10.48
CA SER A 80 -2.46 -7.61 -10.46
C SER A 80 -2.66 -6.43 -9.52
N GLN A 81 -1.54 -5.87 -9.07
CA GLN A 81 -1.55 -4.64 -8.29
C GLN A 81 -2.05 -3.49 -9.17
N ARG A 82 -3.15 -2.86 -8.74
CA ARG A 82 -3.76 -1.70 -9.39
C ARG A 82 -4.01 -0.57 -8.39
N TYR A 83 -4.18 0.64 -8.91
CA TYR A 83 -4.26 1.87 -8.13
C TYR A 83 -5.59 2.58 -8.36
N ILE A 84 -6.38 2.76 -7.32
CA ILE A 84 -7.61 3.55 -7.37
C ILE A 84 -7.27 4.98 -6.96
N PRO A 85 -7.36 5.97 -7.86
CA PRO A 85 -7.01 7.35 -7.55
C PRO A 85 -8.05 7.98 -6.61
N LEU A 86 -7.58 8.86 -5.71
CA LEU A 86 -8.41 9.67 -4.82
C LEU A 86 -8.21 11.18 -5.14
N PRO A 87 -9.20 12.04 -4.85
CA PRO A 87 -10.50 11.75 -4.22
C PRO A 87 -11.44 10.95 -5.11
N MET A 88 -12.36 10.21 -4.48
CA MET A 88 -13.48 9.56 -5.18
C MET A 88 -14.61 10.55 -5.41
N SER A 89 -15.38 10.36 -6.49
CA SER A 89 -16.58 11.14 -6.76
C SER A 89 -17.73 10.75 -5.82
N LYS A 90 -18.55 11.75 -5.44
CA LYS A 90 -19.72 11.53 -4.58
C LYS A 90 -20.74 10.64 -5.28
N GLU A 91 -20.88 10.81 -6.59
CA GLU A 91 -21.76 10.04 -7.45
C GLU A 91 -21.36 8.56 -7.48
N PHE A 92 -20.04 8.27 -7.55
CA PHE A 92 -19.54 6.90 -7.47
C PHE A 92 -19.87 6.26 -6.12
N LEU A 93 -19.51 6.91 -5.00
CA LEU A 93 -19.77 6.34 -3.67
C LEU A 93 -21.26 6.11 -3.39
N GLN A 94 -22.14 6.97 -3.91
CA GLN A 94 -23.60 6.81 -3.78
C GLN A 94 -24.12 5.66 -4.64
N SER A 95 -23.71 5.59 -5.91
CA SER A 95 -24.15 4.55 -6.85
C SER A 95 -23.61 3.17 -6.51
N SER A 96 -22.42 3.09 -5.91
CA SER A 96 -21.75 1.84 -5.59
C SER A 96 -22.11 1.24 -4.23
N SER A 97 -22.97 1.88 -3.44
CA SER A 97 -23.23 1.54 -2.02
C SER A 97 -23.59 0.06 -1.79
N ASN A 98 -24.36 -0.55 -2.71
CA ASN A 98 -24.83 -1.93 -2.55
C ASN A 98 -23.75 -2.99 -2.85
N HIS A 99 -22.83 -2.69 -3.78
CA HIS A 99 -21.81 -3.64 -4.26
C HIS A 99 -20.40 -3.31 -3.78
N MET A 100 -20.27 -2.34 -2.87
CA MET A 100 -18.97 -1.89 -2.37
C MET A 100 -18.25 -2.99 -1.57
N PRO A 101 -16.95 -3.26 -1.88
CA PRO A 101 -16.12 -4.17 -1.09
C PRO A 101 -16.10 -3.78 0.39
N GLU A 102 -15.93 -4.76 1.28
CA GLU A 102 -16.05 -4.53 2.72
C GLU A 102 -14.95 -3.58 3.23
N PHE A 103 -13.74 -3.68 2.68
CA PHE A 103 -12.65 -2.77 3.01
C PHE A 103 -12.98 -1.31 2.66
N MET A 104 -13.66 -1.06 1.53
CA MET A 104 -14.03 0.29 1.11
C MET A 104 -15.12 0.86 2.03
N LYS A 105 -16.09 0.03 2.44
CA LYS A 105 -17.08 0.40 3.46
C LYS A 105 -16.41 0.76 4.78
N HIS A 106 -15.40 0.00 5.19
CA HIS A 106 -14.66 0.26 6.41
C HIS A 106 -13.85 1.57 6.33
N ILE A 107 -13.08 1.77 5.27
CA ILE A 107 -12.27 2.99 5.07
C ILE A 107 -13.19 4.22 5.03
N THR A 108 -14.32 4.17 4.33
CA THR A 108 -15.25 5.29 4.20
C THR A 108 -15.89 5.70 5.54
N LYS A 109 -15.97 4.77 6.51
CA LYS A 109 -16.43 5.09 7.89
C LYS A 109 -15.39 5.86 8.69
N ILE A 110 -14.10 5.66 8.41
CA ILE A 110 -12.98 6.27 9.16
C ILE A 110 -12.53 7.57 8.48
N ILE A 111 -12.46 7.56 7.15
CA ILE A 111 -11.88 8.62 6.32
C ILE A 111 -12.88 8.97 5.23
N ASN A 112 -13.13 10.27 5.02
CA ASN A 112 -13.96 10.71 3.91
C ASN A 112 -13.17 10.69 2.59
N LEU A 113 -13.38 9.65 1.77
CA LEU A 113 -12.68 9.45 0.49
C LEU A 113 -12.93 10.55 -0.56
N ASN A 114 -13.93 11.42 -0.34
CA ASN A 114 -14.18 12.57 -1.21
C ASN A 114 -13.20 13.73 -0.96
N TYR A 115 -12.58 13.78 0.22
CA TYR A 115 -11.79 14.92 0.67
C TYR A 115 -10.32 14.62 0.93
N VAL A 116 -9.85 13.42 0.57
CA VAL A 116 -8.43 13.04 0.70
C VAL A 116 -7.76 12.94 -0.67
N THR A 117 -6.49 13.33 -0.69
CA THR A 117 -5.63 13.17 -1.87
C THR A 117 -4.75 11.95 -1.69
N GLY A 118 -4.68 11.09 -2.70
CA GLY A 118 -3.93 9.86 -2.59
C GLY A 118 -4.38 8.81 -3.59
N TYR A 119 -4.12 7.56 -3.24
CA TYR A 119 -4.56 6.41 -4.01
C TYR A 119 -4.64 5.17 -3.10
N ILE A 120 -5.57 4.30 -3.43
CA ILE A 120 -5.71 2.98 -2.79
C ILE A 120 -5.01 1.96 -3.67
N ILE A 121 -4.20 1.10 -3.06
CA ILE A 121 -3.55 -0.01 -3.74
C ILE A 121 -4.34 -1.29 -3.47
N VAL A 122 -4.73 -1.96 -4.56
CA VAL A 122 -5.53 -3.19 -4.51
C VAL A 122 -4.93 -4.28 -5.40
N LEU A 123 -5.22 -5.53 -5.10
CA LEU A 123 -5.19 -6.61 -6.09
C LEU A 123 -6.54 -6.67 -6.77
N ALA A 124 -6.56 -6.51 -8.09
CA ALA A 124 -7.78 -6.54 -8.88
C ALA A 124 -7.54 -7.26 -10.22
N PRO A 125 -8.60 -7.83 -10.83
CA PRO A 125 -8.50 -8.47 -12.12
C PRO A 125 -7.98 -7.52 -13.19
N THR A 126 -7.19 -8.07 -14.09
CA THR A 126 -6.73 -7.38 -15.30
C THR A 126 -7.44 -7.99 -16.50
N ASN A 127 -7.99 -7.17 -17.38
CA ASN A 127 -8.62 -7.65 -18.61
C ASN A 127 -7.55 -8.32 -19.50
N LYS A 128 -7.77 -9.58 -19.89
CA LYS A 128 -6.81 -10.39 -20.69
C LYS A 128 -6.53 -9.83 -22.10
N CYS A 129 -7.29 -8.84 -22.58
CA CYS A 129 -7.29 -8.40 -23.97
C CYS A 129 -6.07 -7.60 -24.46
N GLU A 130 -5.00 -7.44 -23.69
CA GLU A 130 -3.85 -6.61 -24.11
C GLU A 130 -2.48 -7.31 -24.06
N TYR A 131 -2.41 -8.60 -23.69
CA TYR A 131 -1.14 -9.35 -23.78
C TYR A 131 -0.73 -9.62 -25.24
N ASP A 132 -1.69 -9.76 -26.15
CA ASP A 132 -1.46 -10.23 -27.53
C ASP A 132 -1.23 -9.14 -28.59
N ARG A 133 -1.45 -7.85 -28.28
CA ARG A 133 -1.29 -6.79 -29.30
C ARG A 133 0.12 -6.23 -29.43
N SER A 134 1.00 -6.46 -28.46
CA SER A 134 2.34 -5.87 -28.43
C SER A 134 3.44 -6.71 -29.09
N VAL A 135 3.19 -7.99 -29.36
CA VAL A 135 4.13 -8.85 -30.12
C VAL A 135 3.96 -8.66 -31.63
N THR A 136 2.76 -8.31 -32.10
CA THR A 136 2.45 -8.27 -33.55
C THR A 136 2.65 -6.90 -34.21
N THR A 137 2.90 -5.82 -33.45
CA THR A 137 3.09 -4.47 -34.02
C THR A 137 4.55 -4.04 -34.17
N LEU A 138 5.53 -4.83 -33.70
CA LEU A 138 6.96 -4.57 -33.89
C LEU A 138 7.57 -5.34 -35.08
N ALA A 139 6.76 -6.12 -35.80
CA ALA A 139 7.21 -6.95 -36.93
C ALA A 139 7.01 -6.28 -38.31
N SER A 140 6.54 -5.03 -38.36
CA SER A 140 6.13 -4.39 -39.61
C SER A 140 6.49 -2.91 -39.63
N GLU A 141 7.77 -2.56 -39.55
CA GLU A 141 8.29 -1.30 -40.12
C GLU A 141 9.80 -1.43 -40.26
N ASP A 142 10.21 -1.73 -41.48
CA ASP A 142 11.57 -2.00 -41.91
C ASP A 142 12.11 -0.76 -42.67
N GLN A 143 13.40 -0.47 -42.44
CA GLN A 143 14.36 0.28 -43.28
C GLN A 143 14.49 1.81 -43.11
N ILE A 144 15.67 2.24 -42.64
CA ILE A 144 16.71 2.99 -43.41
C ILE A 144 18.03 3.14 -42.58
N SER A 145 19.05 2.39 -43.01
CA SER A 145 20.53 2.57 -43.06
C SER A 145 21.40 3.27 -41.98
N LEU A 146 22.27 2.45 -41.34
CA LEU A 146 23.77 2.37 -41.37
C LEU A 146 24.75 3.44 -40.80
N SER A 147 25.78 2.88 -40.12
CA SER A 147 27.19 3.32 -39.84
C SER A 147 27.42 4.20 -38.58
N ASP A 148 28.44 4.04 -37.74
CA ASP A 148 29.64 3.18 -37.68
C ASP A 148 30.17 3.11 -36.22
N SER A 149 30.97 2.10 -35.98
CA SER A 149 31.76 1.57 -34.84
C SER A 149 32.37 2.54 -33.78
N THR A 150 32.41 2.13 -32.50
CA THR A 150 33.64 1.71 -31.77
C THR A 150 33.40 1.45 -30.27
N ASP A 151 34.10 0.42 -29.79
CA ASP A 151 34.05 -0.17 -28.45
C ASP A 151 34.46 0.76 -27.29
N SER A 152 33.74 0.65 -26.17
CA SER A 152 34.37 0.70 -24.84
C SER A 152 33.58 -0.14 -23.84
N VAL A 153 34.31 -1.04 -23.19
CA VAL A 153 33.83 -2.10 -22.29
C VAL A 153 33.89 -1.61 -20.83
N SER A 154 32.81 -1.89 -20.11
CA SER A 154 32.68 -2.05 -18.64
C SER A 154 32.61 -0.83 -17.72
N GLN A 155 31.40 -0.55 -17.22
CA GLN A 155 30.95 -0.94 -15.86
C GLN A 155 29.52 -0.43 -15.64
N ASN A 156 28.53 -1.33 -15.67
CA ASN A 156 27.16 -1.06 -15.27
C ASN A 156 26.62 -2.29 -14.53
N ASP A 157 26.99 -2.43 -13.25
CA ASP A 157 26.23 -3.24 -12.30
C ASP A 157 25.12 -2.36 -11.71
N GLN A 158 24.10 -2.08 -12.53
CA GLN A 158 22.79 -1.72 -12.02
C GLN A 158 21.90 -2.97 -12.13
N PRO A 159 21.20 -3.37 -11.05
CA PRO A 159 20.22 -4.44 -11.17
C PRO A 159 19.16 -3.98 -12.18
N LYS A 160 19.03 -4.76 -13.26
CA LYS A 160 17.97 -4.63 -14.26
C LYS A 160 16.62 -4.79 -13.55
N ASN A 161 16.05 -3.67 -13.13
CA ASN A 161 14.66 -3.60 -12.72
C ASN A 161 13.83 -3.62 -14.01
N GLU A 162 13.49 -4.82 -14.50
CA GLU A 162 12.52 -5.02 -15.59
C GLU A 162 11.12 -4.61 -15.11
N TYR A 163 10.90 -3.31 -14.91
CA TYR A 163 9.58 -2.71 -14.97
C TYR A 163 9.26 -2.44 -16.44
N THR A 164 8.91 -3.52 -17.16
CA THR A 164 8.12 -3.35 -18.38
C THR A 164 6.81 -2.64 -17.99
N PRO A 165 6.36 -1.61 -18.72
CA PRO A 165 5.18 -0.83 -18.34
C PRO A 165 3.94 -1.70 -18.52
N ARG A 166 3.46 -2.31 -17.43
CA ARG A 166 2.19 -3.03 -17.38
C ARG A 166 1.07 -2.03 -17.70
N LYS A 167 0.34 -2.25 -18.79
CA LYS A 167 -0.35 -1.18 -19.54
C LYS A 167 -1.67 -0.63 -18.98
N LYS A 168 -2.15 -1.05 -17.79
CA LYS A 168 -3.26 -0.37 -17.07
C LYS A 168 -3.13 -0.57 -15.57
N VAL A 169 -2.23 0.19 -14.93
CA VAL A 169 -2.05 0.10 -13.48
C VAL A 169 -3.08 0.94 -12.73
N VAL A 170 -3.61 2.00 -13.34
CA VAL A 170 -4.68 2.81 -12.76
C VAL A 170 -6.04 2.14 -12.96
N LEU A 171 -6.86 2.11 -11.92
CA LEU A 171 -8.20 1.57 -11.90
C LEU A 171 -9.19 2.74 -11.69
N MET A 172 -9.75 3.24 -12.80
CA MET A 172 -10.72 4.34 -12.79
C MET A 172 -12.07 3.88 -12.25
N GLU A 173 -12.87 4.81 -11.74
CA GLU A 173 -14.19 4.52 -11.13
C GLU A 173 -15.13 3.71 -12.01
N SER A 174 -15.17 3.99 -13.32
CA SER A 174 -16.03 3.25 -14.26
C SER A 174 -15.64 1.78 -14.38
N GLU A 175 -14.33 1.49 -14.42
CA GLU A 175 -13.82 0.12 -14.49
C GLU A 175 -13.97 -0.58 -13.14
N LEU A 176 -13.71 0.12 -12.04
CA LEU A 176 -13.94 -0.37 -10.69
C LEU A 176 -15.42 -0.78 -10.51
N LEU A 177 -16.35 0.05 -10.98
CA LEU A 177 -17.78 -0.24 -10.94
C LEU A 177 -18.13 -1.51 -11.74
N THR A 178 -17.51 -1.72 -12.91
CA THR A 178 -17.69 -2.96 -13.69
C THR A 178 -17.21 -4.18 -12.92
N ILE A 179 -16.01 -4.13 -12.34
CA ILE A 179 -15.45 -5.24 -11.54
C ILE A 179 -16.36 -5.57 -10.35
N MET A 180 -16.87 -4.54 -9.66
CA MET A 180 -17.78 -4.68 -8.53
C MET A 180 -19.12 -5.29 -8.95
N ASN A 181 -19.71 -4.83 -10.06
CA ASN A 181 -20.99 -5.36 -10.57
C ASN A 181 -20.87 -6.81 -11.03
N GLU A 182 -19.70 -7.22 -11.53
CA GLU A 182 -19.40 -8.60 -11.92
C GLU A 182 -19.06 -9.50 -10.71
N ASN A 183 -19.06 -8.96 -9.48
CA ASN A 183 -18.66 -9.64 -8.24
C ASN A 183 -17.27 -10.30 -8.34
N LYS A 184 -16.35 -9.68 -9.08
CA LYS A 184 -14.97 -10.15 -9.18
C LYS A 184 -14.18 -9.75 -7.92
N PRO A 185 -13.20 -10.56 -7.49
CA PRO A 185 -12.49 -10.33 -6.23
C PRO A 185 -11.58 -9.10 -6.29
N ILE A 186 -11.67 -8.24 -5.27
CA ILE A 186 -10.77 -7.09 -5.08
C ILE A 186 -10.22 -7.17 -3.66
N TYR A 187 -8.90 -7.20 -3.51
CA TYR A 187 -8.25 -7.24 -2.20
C TYR A 187 -7.51 -5.94 -1.92
N PHE A 188 -7.79 -5.33 -0.78
CA PHE A 188 -7.06 -4.18 -0.27
C PHE A 188 -5.65 -4.56 0.18
N ILE A 189 -4.69 -3.72 -0.22
CA ILE A 189 -3.30 -3.81 0.24
C ILE A 189 -3.00 -2.65 1.18
N THR A 190 -3.14 -1.41 0.71
CA THR A 190 -2.84 -0.21 1.52
C THR A 190 -3.47 1.05 0.93
N LEU A 191 -3.52 2.11 1.72
CA LEU A 191 -3.89 3.46 1.31
C LEU A 191 -2.65 4.36 1.40
N ARG A 192 -2.29 5.03 0.31
CA ARG A 192 -1.20 6.03 0.29
C ARG A 192 -1.81 7.41 0.09
N LEU A 193 -1.56 8.31 1.03
CA LEU A 193 -1.98 9.71 0.94
C LEU A 193 -0.87 10.56 0.34
N GLY A 194 -1.24 11.56 -0.45
CA GLY A 194 -0.32 12.44 -1.18
C GLY A 194 -0.22 12.11 -2.68
N LEU A 195 0.66 12.84 -3.37
CA LEU A 195 0.79 12.75 -4.82
C LEU A 195 1.81 11.68 -5.22
N PRO A 196 1.48 10.75 -6.13
CA PRO A 196 2.42 9.74 -6.63
C PRO A 196 3.35 10.32 -7.71
N ILE A 197 4.28 11.18 -7.32
CA ILE A 197 5.13 11.95 -8.25
C ILE A 197 5.98 11.11 -9.21
N PHE A 198 6.26 9.85 -8.85
CA PHE A 198 7.09 8.95 -9.67
C PHE A 198 6.28 8.07 -10.63
N ASN A 199 4.94 8.10 -10.56
CA ASN A 199 4.08 7.38 -11.50
C ASN A 199 3.24 8.40 -12.27
N VAL A 200 3.67 8.72 -13.50
CA VAL A 200 3.06 9.78 -14.32
C VAL A 200 1.58 9.51 -14.61
N GLU A 201 1.22 8.26 -14.90
CA GLU A 201 -0.17 7.89 -15.21
C GLU A 201 -1.07 8.05 -13.98
N LEU A 202 -0.63 7.51 -12.84
CA LEU A 202 -1.37 7.63 -11.58
C LEU A 202 -1.41 9.08 -11.08
N ASN A 203 -0.30 9.81 -11.20
CA ASN A 203 -0.24 11.22 -10.83
C ASN A 203 -1.25 12.04 -11.62
N ARG A 204 -1.32 11.82 -12.95
CA ARG A 204 -2.30 12.47 -13.82
C ARG A 204 -3.72 12.14 -13.38
N ALA A 205 -4.02 10.88 -13.05
CA ALA A 205 -5.34 10.46 -12.60
C ALA A 205 -5.72 11.10 -11.26
N VAL A 206 -4.82 11.13 -10.28
CA VAL A 206 -5.02 11.79 -8.99
C VAL A 206 -5.23 13.30 -9.17
N CYS A 207 -4.39 13.97 -9.95
CA CYS A 207 -4.53 15.41 -10.23
C CYS A 207 -5.84 15.75 -10.95
N ALA A 208 -6.29 14.87 -11.86
CA ALA A 208 -7.59 15.01 -12.51
C ALA A 208 -8.74 14.92 -11.49
N GLN A 209 -8.66 14.01 -10.51
CA GLN A 209 -9.67 13.90 -9.45
C GLN A 209 -9.66 15.09 -8.49
N ILE A 210 -8.48 15.59 -8.10
CA ILE A 210 -8.36 16.81 -7.28
C ILE A 210 -9.07 17.99 -7.97
N SER A 211 -8.87 18.12 -9.28
CA SER A 211 -9.46 19.19 -10.09
C SER A 211 -10.97 19.02 -10.26
N SER A 212 -11.44 17.81 -10.59
CA SER A 212 -12.86 17.52 -10.81
C SER A 212 -13.70 17.76 -9.55
N GLN A 213 -13.15 17.40 -8.37
CA GLN A 213 -13.82 17.55 -7.08
C GLN A 213 -13.61 18.93 -6.43
N ASN A 214 -12.89 19.85 -7.08
CA ASN A 214 -12.53 21.16 -6.53
C ASN A 214 -11.94 21.06 -5.10
N LEU A 215 -11.07 20.07 -4.88
CA LEU A 215 -10.61 19.71 -3.53
C LEU A 215 -9.83 20.83 -2.83
N LEU A 216 -9.15 21.67 -3.62
CA LEU A 216 -8.35 22.80 -3.12
C LEU A 216 -9.16 24.10 -2.94
N SER A 217 -10.49 24.05 -3.10
CA SER A 217 -11.36 25.18 -2.76
C SER A 217 -11.32 25.48 -1.26
N THR A 218 -11.60 26.72 -0.88
CA THR A 218 -11.58 27.16 0.53
C THR A 218 -12.47 26.29 1.41
N THR A 219 -13.65 25.90 0.93
CA THR A 219 -14.61 25.06 1.65
C THR A 219 -14.10 23.62 1.84
N ASN A 220 -13.48 23.03 0.82
CA ASN A 220 -13.00 21.64 0.88
C ASN A 220 -11.67 21.51 1.63
N ARG A 221 -10.88 22.59 1.69
CA ARG A 221 -9.61 22.63 2.43
C ARG A 221 -9.82 22.37 3.92
N ASP A 222 -10.87 22.93 4.51
CA ASP A 222 -11.19 22.72 5.93
C ASP A 222 -11.53 21.24 6.20
N HIS A 223 -12.21 20.57 5.25
CA HIS A 223 -12.48 19.13 5.34
C HIS A 223 -11.22 18.27 5.21
N LEU A 224 -10.29 18.65 4.33
CA LEU A 224 -9.00 17.98 4.19
C LEU A 224 -8.16 18.11 5.47
N GLU A 225 -8.09 19.31 6.05
CA GLU A 225 -7.39 19.59 7.30
C GLU A 225 -7.99 18.78 8.46
N ALA A 226 -9.32 18.81 8.63
CA ALA A 226 -10.01 18.02 9.65
C ALA A 226 -9.75 16.51 9.50
N THR A 227 -9.73 16.01 8.26
CA THR A 227 -9.45 14.59 7.97
C THR A 227 -8.01 14.21 8.32
N ASN A 228 -7.04 15.06 8.00
CA ASN A 228 -5.64 14.86 8.38
C ASN A 228 -5.45 14.83 9.90
N HIS A 229 -6.10 15.75 10.63
CA HIS A 229 -6.08 15.73 12.09
C HIS A 229 -6.69 14.46 12.68
N LEU A 230 -7.81 13.98 12.12
CA LEU A 230 -8.45 12.73 12.53
C LEU A 230 -7.52 11.53 12.33
N LEU A 231 -6.82 11.47 11.20
CA LEU A 231 -5.87 10.42 10.88
C LEU A 231 -4.69 10.39 11.84
N VAL A 232 -4.06 11.53 12.11
CA VAL A 232 -2.95 11.64 13.06
C VAL A 232 -3.40 11.23 14.46
N LYS A 233 -4.58 11.71 14.89
CA LYS A 233 -5.16 11.34 16.19
C LYS A 233 -5.45 9.84 16.26
N GLY A 234 -6.06 9.26 15.23
CA GLY A 234 -6.40 7.84 15.16
C GLY A 234 -5.16 6.95 15.19
N LEU A 235 -4.13 7.28 14.40
CA LEU A 235 -2.85 6.58 14.42
C LEU A 235 -2.19 6.64 15.80
N THR A 236 -2.18 7.83 16.42
CA THR A 236 -1.62 8.03 17.76
C THR A 236 -2.35 7.17 18.79
N GLN A 237 -3.69 7.19 18.78
CA GLN A 237 -4.53 6.38 19.68
C GLN A 237 -4.29 4.89 19.46
N PHE A 238 -4.21 4.43 18.21
CA PHE A 238 -3.93 3.05 17.87
C PHE A 238 -2.58 2.59 18.44
N ILE A 239 -1.52 3.39 18.27
CA ILE A 239 -0.20 3.04 18.79
C ILE A 239 -0.22 2.96 20.32
N PHE A 240 -0.79 3.96 21.01
CA PHE A 240 -0.81 3.97 22.48
C PHE A 240 -1.72 2.91 23.09
N ASN A 241 -2.94 2.78 22.58
CA ASN A 241 -3.97 1.94 23.20
C ASN A 241 -3.85 0.48 22.76
N ASP A 242 -3.68 0.25 21.45
CA ASP A 242 -3.72 -1.10 20.90
C ASP A 242 -2.32 -1.72 20.84
N CYS A 243 -1.28 -0.93 20.60
CA CYS A 243 0.10 -1.42 20.54
C CYS A 243 0.90 -1.20 21.84
N LEU A 244 0.26 -0.66 22.88
CA LEU A 244 0.89 -0.25 24.15
C LEU A 244 2.14 0.62 23.94
N GLY A 245 2.08 1.52 22.97
CA GLY A 245 3.24 2.28 22.57
C GLY A 245 3.77 3.23 23.64
N LEU A 246 5.07 3.51 23.57
CA LEU A 246 5.75 4.44 24.48
C LEU A 246 6.45 5.53 23.68
N LEU A 247 6.47 6.75 24.20
CA LEU A 247 7.27 7.84 23.63
C LEU A 247 8.77 7.58 23.89
N PRO A 248 9.64 7.73 22.88
CA PRO A 248 11.07 7.82 23.10
C PRO A 248 11.33 9.07 23.95
N ASN A 249 11.90 8.90 25.15
CA ASN A 249 12.19 9.96 26.14
C ASN A 249 10.96 10.57 26.83
N GLN A 250 10.51 9.92 27.91
CA GLN A 250 9.41 10.39 28.78
C GLN A 250 9.70 11.71 29.52
N ASN A 251 10.90 12.29 29.41
CA ASN A 251 11.31 13.40 30.27
C ASN A 251 10.92 14.80 29.77
N GLU A 252 10.43 15.00 28.53
CA GLU A 252 10.19 16.39 28.05
C GLU A 252 8.95 16.63 27.16
N CYS A 253 8.21 15.63 26.67
CA CYS A 253 7.20 15.90 25.64
C CYS A 253 5.74 15.83 26.16
N SER A 254 5.14 17.01 26.38
CA SER A 254 3.69 17.15 26.57
C SER A 254 2.96 16.94 25.24
N TYR A 255 1.83 16.21 25.28
CA TYR A 255 0.98 15.82 24.13
C TYR A 255 0.62 16.97 23.17
N SER A 256 0.61 18.22 23.66
CA SER A 256 0.32 19.42 22.86
C SER A 256 1.38 19.75 21.80
N THR A 257 2.57 19.15 21.83
CA THR A 257 3.72 19.56 21.00
C THR A 257 3.84 18.77 19.69
N LEU A 258 3.11 17.65 19.56
CA LEU A 258 3.18 16.77 18.38
C LEU A 258 2.50 17.34 17.12
N VAL A 259 1.58 18.29 17.28
CA VAL A 259 0.73 18.78 16.19
C VAL A 259 1.38 19.93 15.41
N THR A 260 2.49 20.51 15.88
CA THR A 260 3.02 21.78 15.34
C THR A 260 4.42 21.72 14.72
N SER A 261 5.10 20.56 14.68
CA SER A 261 6.47 20.48 14.13
C SER A 261 6.50 20.11 12.64
N SER A 262 6.26 21.09 11.78
CA SER A 262 6.68 21.03 10.37
C SER A 262 8.21 21.19 10.29
N GLY A 263 8.97 20.10 10.40
CA GLY A 263 10.41 20.17 10.19
C GLY A 263 11.21 18.91 10.53
N GLY A 264 11.39 18.03 9.55
CA GLY A 264 12.68 17.43 9.20
C GLY A 264 13.49 16.56 10.17
N ASN A 265 13.08 16.31 11.42
CA ASN A 265 13.80 15.41 12.35
C ASN A 265 12.86 14.37 12.97
N PHE A 266 12.83 13.15 12.43
CA PHE A 266 12.12 12.00 13.00
C PHE A 266 13.04 10.78 13.04
N PRO A 267 13.42 10.35 14.26
CA PRO A 267 12.83 9.13 14.86
C PRO A 267 12.37 9.30 16.33
N ASN A 268 12.63 10.43 16.99
CA ASN A 268 12.56 10.52 18.45
C ASN A 268 11.22 11.00 19.05
N THR A 269 10.18 11.24 18.24
CA THR A 269 8.94 11.89 18.71
C THR A 269 7.67 11.07 18.51
N TRP A 270 7.69 10.05 17.65
CA TRP A 270 6.52 9.17 17.48
C TRP A 270 6.54 8.06 18.52
N PRO A 271 5.37 7.71 19.09
CA PRO A 271 5.31 6.56 19.98
C PRO A 271 5.72 5.30 19.24
N LEU A 272 6.50 4.45 19.90
CA LEU A 272 6.96 3.18 19.38
C LEU A 272 6.06 2.07 19.89
N PRO A 273 5.50 1.20 19.03
CA PRO A 273 4.72 0.04 19.46
C PRO A 273 5.60 -0.89 20.30
N THR A 274 5.10 -1.30 21.47
CA THR A 274 5.80 -2.25 22.37
C THR A 274 5.23 -3.66 22.27
N LYS A 275 4.03 -3.81 21.71
CA LYS A 275 3.42 -5.10 21.40
C LYS A 275 3.30 -5.33 19.91
N SER A 276 3.57 -6.56 19.52
CA SER A 276 3.37 -7.05 18.16
C SER A 276 1.91 -7.45 17.96
N ILE A 277 1.33 -7.02 16.84
CA ILE A 277 -0.08 -7.23 16.49
C ILE A 277 -0.19 -7.77 15.07
N ILE A 278 -1.27 -8.49 14.81
CA ILE A 278 -1.63 -9.01 13.50
C ILE A 278 -3.06 -8.63 13.15
N CYS A 279 -3.25 -8.15 11.93
CA CYS A 279 -4.55 -8.06 11.29
C CYS A 279 -4.63 -9.18 10.24
N ALA A 280 -5.47 -10.16 10.50
CA ALA A 280 -5.76 -11.24 9.56
C ALA A 280 -7.26 -11.49 9.55
N ASN A 281 -7.82 -11.74 8.36
CA ASN A 281 -9.25 -12.00 8.19
C ASN A 281 -10.15 -10.88 8.77
N GLY A 282 -9.72 -9.62 8.63
CA GLY A 282 -10.43 -8.45 9.16
C GLY A 282 -10.45 -8.33 10.69
N THR A 283 -9.70 -9.17 11.40
CA THR A 283 -9.63 -9.15 12.88
C THR A 283 -8.23 -8.75 13.33
N LEU A 284 -8.16 -7.81 14.27
CA LEU A 284 -6.93 -7.41 14.93
C LEU A 284 -6.72 -8.26 16.19
N SER A 285 -5.54 -8.84 16.36
CA SER A 285 -5.18 -9.61 17.55
C SER A 285 -3.71 -9.43 17.93
N PHE A 286 -3.39 -9.69 19.20
CA PHE A 286 -2.01 -9.70 19.68
C PHE A 286 -1.28 -10.94 19.20
N ILE A 287 0.00 -10.77 18.89
CA ILE A 287 0.87 -11.89 18.59
C ILE A 287 1.49 -12.37 19.90
N GLU A 288 0.81 -13.30 20.56
CA GLU A 288 1.28 -13.88 21.84
C GLU A 288 2.41 -14.91 21.64
N THR A 289 2.65 -15.39 20.42
CA THR A 289 3.55 -16.53 20.15
C THR A 289 4.29 -16.42 18.82
N ILE A 290 5.26 -15.50 18.71
CA ILE A 290 6.44 -15.69 17.83
C ILE A 290 7.63 -16.23 18.66
N LEU A 291 7.46 -16.32 19.98
CA LEU A 291 8.43 -16.87 20.92
C LEU A 291 8.16 -18.36 21.12
N MET A 292 8.94 -19.19 20.43
CA MET A 292 9.73 -20.32 20.97
C MET A 292 10.06 -21.31 19.83
N PRO A 293 11.23 -21.97 19.88
CA PRO A 293 11.71 -22.94 18.89
C PRO A 293 10.73 -24.08 18.60
#